data_AF-A0A4P5SP42-F1
#
_entry.id   AF-A0A4P5SP42-F1
#
_cell.length_a   1.000
_cell.length_b   1.000
_cell.length_c   1.000
_cell.angle_alpha   90.00
_cell.angle_beta   90.00
_cell.angle_gamma   90.00
#
_symmetry.space_group_name_H-M   'P 1'
#
loop_
_entity.id
_entity.type
_entity.pdbx_description
1 polymer ?
#
loop_
_entity_poly.entity_id
_entity_poly.type
_entity_poly.pdbx_seq_one_letter_code
_entity_poly.pdbx_strand_id
1 'polypeptide(L)' 'MRVQKTISALPQLSVIKSDSLKAATLALLLGFSLIFAVGFSETDRLHDSAHDSRHALSFPCH' A
#
# COMPACT_ATOMS: atom_id res chain seq x y z
N MET A 1 -36.33 -31.50 -7.95
CA MET A 1 -35.17 -32.18 -7.34
C MET A 1 -33.97 -31.23 -7.32
N ARG A 2 -33.13 -31.41 -6.30
CA ARG A 2 -32.16 -30.48 -5.72
C ARG A 2 -30.84 -30.48 -6.50
N VAL A 3 -30.31 -29.27 -6.73
CA VAL A 3 -28.87 -28.88 -6.65
C VAL A 3 -27.85 -29.73 -7.41
N GLN A 4 -27.25 -29.15 -8.45
CA GLN A 4 -25.85 -29.44 -8.81
C GLN A 4 -25.01 -28.17 -8.65
N LYS A 5 -24.44 -28.02 -7.45
CA LYS A 5 -23.26 -27.21 -7.18
C LYS A 5 -22.08 -28.17 -7.30
N THR A 6 -21.18 -27.99 -8.28
CA THR A 6 -19.70 -28.11 -8.15
C THR A 6 -19.01 -28.04 -9.52
N ILE A 7 -18.28 -26.95 -9.77
CA ILE A 7 -16.81 -26.89 -9.95
C ILE A 7 -16.28 -27.62 -11.20
N SER A 8 -15.90 -26.83 -12.21
CA SER A 8 -14.79 -27.15 -13.10
C SER A 8 -14.09 -25.84 -13.40
N ALA A 9 -12.94 -25.65 -12.74
CA ALA A 9 -12.09 -24.49 -12.87
C ALA A 9 -11.14 -24.64 -14.07
N LEU A 10 -10.59 -23.49 -14.48
CA LEU A 10 -9.56 -23.20 -15.49
C LEU A 10 -10.10 -22.82 -16.88
N PRO A 11 -9.70 -21.66 -17.46
CA PRO A 11 -8.51 -20.87 -17.16
C PRO A 11 -8.86 -19.57 -16.41
N GLN A 12 -8.35 -19.39 -15.19
CA GLN A 12 -8.36 -18.05 -14.55
C GLN A 12 -7.24 -17.14 -15.09
N LEU A 13 -6.86 -17.30 -16.36
CA LEU A 13 -5.91 -16.42 -17.04
C LEU A 13 -6.61 -15.27 -17.78
N SER A 14 -7.90 -15.38 -18.08
CA SER A 14 -8.56 -14.51 -19.08
C SER A 14 -9.32 -13.30 -18.53
N VAL A 15 -9.38 -13.11 -17.22
CA VAL A 15 -10.04 -11.92 -16.65
C VAL A 15 -9.23 -11.42 -15.47
N ILE A 16 -8.12 -10.72 -15.75
CA ILE A 16 -7.68 -9.75 -14.77
C ILE A 16 -8.79 -8.70 -14.74
N LYS A 17 -9.63 -8.74 -13.71
CA LYS A 17 -10.70 -7.76 -13.54
C LYS A 17 -10.02 -6.39 -13.50
N SER A 18 -10.53 -5.42 -14.25
CA SER A 18 -9.99 -4.05 -14.29
C SER A 18 -9.79 -3.47 -12.88
N ASP A 19 -10.70 -3.79 -11.95
CA ASP A 19 -10.59 -3.41 -10.54
C ASP A 19 -9.40 -4.06 -9.83
N SER A 20 -9.11 -5.34 -10.10
CA SER A 20 -7.93 -6.00 -9.54
C SER A 20 -6.62 -5.45 -10.09
N LEU A 21 -6.58 -5.03 -11.37
CA LEU A 21 -5.41 -4.32 -11.92
C LEU A 21 -5.21 -2.98 -11.22
N LYS A 22 -6.27 -2.20 -11.04
CA LYS A 22 -6.20 -0.92 -10.32
C LYS A 22 -5.71 -1.10 -8.89
N ALA A 23 -6.25 -2.07 -8.17
CA ALA A 23 -5.83 -2.38 -6.81
C ALA A 23 -4.37 -2.86 -6.75
N ALA A 24 -3.96 -3.73 -7.68
CA ALA A 24 -2.59 -4.22 -7.76
C ALA A 24 -1.59 -3.09 -8.08
N THR A 25 -1.91 -2.20 -9.02
CA THR A 25 -1.08 -1.04 -9.35
C THR A 25 -0.95 -0.10 -8.16
N LEU A 26 -2.04 0.18 -7.45
CA LEU A 26 -1.99 1.02 -6.25
C LEU A 26 -1.14 0.38 -5.15
N ALA A 27 -1.31 -0.92 -4.90
CA ALA A 27 -0.51 -1.65 -3.93
C ALA A 27 0.98 -1.66 -4.31
N LEU A 28 1.29 -1.82 -5.59
CA LEU A 28 2.67 -1.78 -6.11
C LEU A 28 3.28 -0.39 -5.91
N LEU A 29 2.57 0.68 -6.28
CA LEU A 29 3.03 2.05 -6.10
C LEU A 29 3.22 2.38 -4.61
N LEU A 30 2.29 1.95 -3.75
CA LEU A 30 2.39 2.14 -2.31
C LEU A 30 3.62 1.41 -1.75
N GLY A 31 3.77 0.12 -2.06
CA GLY A 31 4.91 -0.68 -1.61
C GLY A 31 6.25 -0.12 -2.11
N PHE A 32 6.31 0.27 -3.38
CA PHE A 32 7.49 0.89 -3.96
C PHE A 32 7.80 2.23 -3.29
N SER A 33 6.80 3.07 -3.04
CA SER A 33 6.98 4.33 -2.33
C SER A 33 7.49 4.11 -0.91
N LEU A 34 7.04 3.08 -0.20
CA LEU A 34 7.55 2.76 1.15
C LEU A 34 9.02 2.36 1.10
N ILE A 35 9.38 1.46 0.19
CA ILE A 35 10.78 1.02 0.03
C ILE A 35 11.66 2.19 -0.39
N PHE A 36 11.18 3.05 -1.30
CA PHE A 36 11.94 4.20 -1.77
C PHE A 36 12.09 5.26 -0.67
N ALA A 37 10.99 5.63 -0.01
CA ALA A 37 10.99 6.63 1.04
C ALA A 37 11.83 6.21 2.26
N VAL A 38 11.79 4.93 2.65
CA VAL A 38 12.59 4.44 3.79
C VAL A 38 14.01 4.09 3.37
N GLY A 39 14.19 3.41 2.24
CA GLY A 39 15.48 2.87 1.79
C GLY A 39 16.42 3.90 1.16
N PHE A 40 15.89 4.97 0.55
CA PHE A 40 16.67 6.07 -0.03
C PHE A 40 16.53 7.38 0.76
N SER A 41 15.88 7.35 1.92
CA SER A 41 15.95 8.47 2.83
C SER A 41 17.36 8.58 3.40
N GLU A 42 18.00 9.70 3.15
CA GLU A 42 19.17 10.14 3.91
C GLU A 42 18.76 10.23 5.39
N THR A 43 19.27 9.30 6.20
CA THR A 43 18.79 9.03 7.56
C THR A 43 18.78 10.26 8.45
N ASP A 44 19.66 11.24 8.21
CA ASP A 44 19.76 12.48 8.96
C ASP A 44 18.53 13.38 8.72
N ARG A 45 18.07 13.49 7.48
CA ARG A 45 16.92 14.32 7.10
C ARG A 45 15.61 13.79 7.68
N LEU A 46 15.38 12.48 7.62
CA LEU A 46 14.17 11.90 8.22
C LEU A 46 14.22 11.86 9.74
N HIS A 47 15.38 11.58 10.36
CA HIS A 47 15.52 11.68 11.81
C HIS A 47 15.23 13.10 12.30
N ASP A 48 15.83 14.12 11.69
CA ASP A 48 15.60 15.52 12.05
C ASP A 48 14.12 15.91 11.85
N SER A 49 13.49 15.49 10.75
CA SER A 49 12.06 15.73 10.53
C SER A 49 11.14 15.03 11.54
N ALA A 50 11.51 13.84 12.01
CA ALA A 50 10.77 13.12 13.04
C ALA A 50 10.92 13.78 14.41
N HIS A 51 12.11 14.32 14.69
CA HIS A 51 12.35 15.15 15.87
C HIS A 51 11.57 16.47 15.80
N ASP A 52 11.54 17.14 14.66
CA ASP A 52 10.77 18.37 14.43
C ASP A 52 9.26 18.12 14.48
N SER A 53 8.80 16.94 14.05
CA SER A 53 7.39 16.57 14.15
C SER A 53 6.92 16.56 15.60
N ARG A 54 7.75 16.11 16.55
CA ARG A 54 7.37 16.15 17.98
C ARG A 54 7.31 17.58 18.52
N HIS A 55 8.19 18.48 18.04
CA HIS A 55 8.12 19.90 18.37
C HIS A 55 6.89 20.58 17.74
N ALA A 56 6.49 20.19 16.54
CA ALA A 56 5.29 20.71 15.87
C ALA A 56 3.98 20.14 16.46
N LEU A 57 4.02 18.91 16.98
CA LEU A 57 2.86 18.21 17.57
C LEU A 57 2.67 18.52 19.07
N SER A 58 3.70 19.04 19.76
CA SER A 58 3.51 19.77 21.02
C SER A 58 2.78 21.07 20.70
N PHE A 59 1.46 20.96 20.54
CA PHE A 59 0.51 22.06 20.49
C PHE A 59 0.95 23.18 21.45
N PRO A 60 0.99 24.46 21.02
CA PRO A 60 1.28 25.56 21.92
C PRO A 60 0.17 25.62 22.98
N CYS A 61 0.48 25.17 24.20
CA CYS A 61 -0.31 25.50 25.37
C CYS A 61 0.04 26.92 25.79
N HIS A 62 -0.71 27.87 25.25
CA HIS A 62 -1.15 28.96 26.11
C HIS A 62 -2.38 28.50 26.89
#